data_AF-S7WUC5-F1
#
_entry.id   AF-S7WUC5-F1
#
_cell.length_a   1.000
_cell.length_b   1.000
_cell.length_c   1.000
_cell.angle_alpha   90.00
_cell.angle_beta   90.00
_cell.angle_gamma   90.00
#
_symmetry.space_group_name_H-M   'P 1'
#
loop_
_entity.id
_entity.type
_entity.pdbx_description
1 polymer ?
#
loop_
_entity_poly.entity_id
_entity_poly.type
_entity_poly.pdbx_seq_one_letter_code
_entity_poly.pdbx_strand_id
1 'polypeptide(L)' 'METSYLDYYKRIIKNVRFDLGRLKNEINKANQILTEQERDSLKKWMLRNGLYSEKLKGNAF' A
#
# COMPACT_ATOMS: atom_id res chain seq x y z
N MET A 1 9.02 8.59 -19.25
CA MET A 1 9.20 8.16 -17.84
C MET A 1 7.96 7.39 -17.46
N GLU A 2 7.98 6.07 -17.63
CA GLU A 2 6.87 5.21 -17.21
C GLU A 2 6.75 5.32 -15.69
N THR A 3 5.70 5.98 -15.24
CA THR A 3 5.41 6.04 -13.81
C THR A 3 4.90 4.65 -13.46
N SER A 4 5.79 3.77 -12.97
CA SER A 4 5.39 2.44 -12.52
C SER A 4 4.23 2.59 -11.53
N TYR A 5 3.20 1.75 -11.69
CA TYR A 5 2.02 1.75 -10.81
C TYR A 5 2.41 1.67 -9.33
N LEU A 6 3.52 0.98 -9.02
CA LEU A 6 4.10 0.93 -7.69
C LEU A 6 4.43 2.32 -7.12
N ASP A 7 5.04 3.20 -7.91
CA ASP A 7 5.42 4.55 -7.48
C ASP A 7 4.22 5.48 -7.33
N TYR A 8 3.21 5.31 -8.18
CA TYR A 8 1.90 5.95 -8.00
C TYR A 8 1.27 5.56 -6.65
N TYR A 9 1.22 4.27 -6.33
CA TYR A 9 0.64 3.78 -5.07
C TYR A 9 1.45 4.19 -3.85
N LYS A 10 2.79 4.21 -3.90
CA LYS A 10 3.62 4.73 -2.81
C LYS A 10 3.28 6.18 -2.45
N ARG A 11 3.09 7.04 -3.47
CA ARG A 11 2.71 8.45 -3.26
C ARG A 11 1.33 8.58 -2.62
N ILE A 12 0.35 7.84 -3.14
CA ILE A 12 -1.02 7.88 -2.60
C ILE A 12 -1.03 7.40 -1.16
N ILE A 13 -0.44 6.23 -0.89
CA ILE A 13 -0.39 5.64 0.45
C ILE A 13 0.28 6.58 1.45
N LYS A 14 1.34 7.29 1.05
CA LYS A 14 1.99 8.31 1.88
C LYS A 14 1.04 9.47 2.21
N ASN A 15 0.23 9.91 1.25
CA ASN A 15 -0.72 11.02 1.44
C ASN A 15 -1.92 10.61 2.29
N VAL A 16 -2.46 9.40 2.09
CA VAL A 16 -3.65 8.92 2.81
C VAL A 16 -3.32 8.22 4.13
N ARG A 17 -2.05 8.19 4.55
CA ARG A 17 -1.59 7.45 5.74
C ARG A 17 -2.32 7.79 7.05
N PHE A 18 -2.89 8.98 7.14
CA PHE A 18 -3.61 9.47 8.32
C PHE A 18 -5.09 9.06 8.34
N ASP A 19 -5.63 8.63 7.20
CA ASP A 19 -7.02 8.19 7.04
C ASP A 19 -7.03 6.68 6.80
N LEU A 20 -7.27 5.91 7.87
CA LEU A 20 -7.22 4.45 7.83
C LEU A 20 -8.23 3.84 6.84
N GLY A 21 -9.38 4.48 6.64
CA GLY A 21 -10.40 4.03 5.70
C GLY A 21 -9.92 4.16 4.26
N ARG A 22 -9.37 5.33 3.91
CA ARG A 22 -8.78 5.58 2.59
C ARG A 22 -7.53 4.73 2.37
N LEU A 23 -6.67 4.62 3.37
CA LEU A 23 -5.47 3.79 3.30
C LEU A 23 -5.81 2.33 2.96
N LYS A 24 -6.77 1.73 3.66
CA LYS A 24 -7.21 0.36 3.38
C LYS A 24 -7.78 0.21 1.97
N ASN A 25 -8.57 1.19 1.51
CA ASN A 25 -9.14 1.17 0.17
C ASN A 25 -8.06 1.23 -0.92
N GLU A 26 -7.08 2.13 -0.76
CA GLU A 26 -5.97 2.27 -1.71
C GLU A 26 -5.04 1.07 -1.73
N ILE A 27 -4.79 0.43 -0.57
CA ILE A 27 -4.07 -0.85 -0.50
C ILE A 27 -4.84 -1.95 -1.25
N ASN A 28 -6.16 -2.03 -1.08
CA ASN A 28 -6.98 -3.02 -1.78
C ASN A 28 -6.92 -2.83 -3.30
N LYS A 29 -7.00 -1.57 -3.78
CA LYS A 29 -6.83 -1.26 -5.20
C LYS A 29 -5.43 -1.63 -5.70
N ALA A 30 -4.39 -1.31 -4.92
CA ALA A 30 -3.02 -1.70 -5.23
C ALA A 30 -2.89 -3.23 -5.36
N ASN A 31 -3.52 -3.99 -4.47
CA ASN A 31 -3.56 -5.45 -4.55
C ASN A 31 -4.35 -6.00 -5.75
N GLN A 32 -5.22 -5.22 -6.40
CA GLN A 32 -5.91 -5.67 -7.61
C GLN A 32 -5.11 -5.33 -8.88
N ILE A 33 -4.41 -4.20 -8.88
CA ILE A 33 -3.75 -3.65 -10.07
C ILE A 33 -2.28 -4.08 -10.16
N LEU A 34 -1.56 -4.11 -9.04
CA LEU A 34 -0.14 -4.44 -9.04
C LEU A 34 0.08 -5.93 -9.30
N THR A 35 1.21 -6.25 -9.94
CA THR A 35 1.71 -7.63 -10.02
C THR A 35 2.13 -8.15 -8.66
N GLU A 36 2.28 -9.47 -8.50
CA GLU A 36 2.71 -10.07 -7.24
C GLU A 36 4.05 -9.50 -6.73
N GLN A 37 5.02 -9.30 -7.64
CA GLN A 37 6.33 -8.71 -7.33
C GLN A 37 6.21 -7.25 -6.85
N GLU A 38 5.34 -6.46 -7.48
CA GLU A 38 5.09 -5.08 -7.08
C GLU A 38 4.34 -4.99 -5.74
N ARG A 39 3.40 -5.90 -5.48
CA ARG A 39 2.72 -5.99 -4.17
C ARG A 39 3.71 -6.30 -3.05
N ASP A 40 4.61 -7.25 -3.26
CA ASP A 40 5.64 -7.59 -2.28
C ASP A 40 6.58 -6.38 -2.03
N SER A 41 6.97 -5.69 -3.11
CA SER A 41 7.76 -4.46 -3.03
C SER A 41 7.03 -3.34 -2.29
N LEU A 42 5.73 -3.16 -2.53
CA LEU A 42 4.91 -2.16 -1.85
C LEU A 42 4.77 -2.49 -0.36
N LYS A 43 4.51 -3.76 -0.02
CA LYS A 43 4.40 -4.22 1.37
C LYS A 43 5.69 -4.00 2.15
N LYS A 44 6.84 -4.37 1.56
CA LYS A 44 8.18 -4.09 2.12
C LYS A 44 8.40 -2.60 2.34
N TRP A 45 8.03 -1.77 1.38
CA TRP A 45 8.13 -0.32 1.49
C TRP A 45 7.23 0.24 2.62
N MET A 46 5.99 -0.23 2.73
CA MET A 46 5.07 0.18 3.79
C MET A 46 5.56 -0.21 5.18
N LEU A 47 6.12 -1.42 5.33
CA LEU A 47 6.74 -1.89 6.58
C LEU A 47 7.91 -0.98 6.99
N ARG A 48 8.80 -0.65 6.05
CA ARG A 48 9.93 0.26 6.30
C ARG A 48 9.49 1.68 6.70
N ASN A 49 8.33 2.13 6.24
CA ASN A 49 7.79 3.47 6.54
C ASN A 49 6.86 3.48 7.76
N GLY A 50 6.69 2.37 8.47
CA GLY A 50 5.79 2.27 9.63
C GLY A 50 4.31 2.41 9.28
N LEU A 51 3.95 2.31 7.99
CA LEU A 51 2.58 2.40 7.48
C LEU A 51 1.83 1.07 7.61
N TYR A 52 2.56 0.01 7.90
CA TYR A 52 2.05 -1.32 8.16
C TYR A 52 2.16 -1.63 9.65
N SER A 53 1.23 -1.07 10.44
CA SER A 53 1.10 -1.38 11.87
C SER A 53 0.15 -2.57 12.05
N GLU A 54 0.36 -3.38 13.08
CA GLU A 54 -0.42 -4.57 13.44
C GLU A 54 -1.95 -4.35 13.49
N LYS A 55 -2.42 -3.09 13.51
CA LYS A 55 -3.84 -2.73 13.30
C LYS A 55 -4.40 -3.16 11.94
N LEU A 56 -3.59 -3.30 10.89
CA LEU A 56 -4.02 -3.87 9.59
C LEU A 56 -4.09 -5.41 9.62
N LYS A 57 -3.52 -6.05 10.64
CA LYS A 57 -3.55 -7.51 10.85
C LYS A 57 -4.88 -7.98 11.46
N GLY A 58 -5.73 -7.06 11.92
CA GLY A 58 -6.96 -7.34 12.66
C GLY A 58 -8.15 -7.84 11.84
N ASN A 59 -8.02 -8.03 10.53
CA ASN A 59 -9.00 -8.78 9.74
C ASN A 59 -8.25 -9.48 8.61
N ALA A 60 -8.25 -10.82 8.69
CA ALA A 60 -7.69 -11.78 7.77
C ALA A 60 -7.51 -11.28 6.32
N PHE A 61 -6.27 -11.32 5.85
CA PHE A 61 -5.95 -11.56 4.45
C PHE A 61 -5.86 -13.07 4.24
#